data_AF-A0A1A2ZKQ3-F1
#
_entry.id   AF-A0A1A2ZKQ3-F1
#
_cell.length_a   1.000
_cell.length_b   1.000
_cell.length_c   1.000
_cell.angle_alpha   90.00
_cell.angle_beta   90.00
_cell.angle_gamma   90.00
#
_symmetry.space_group_name_H-M   'P 1'
#
loop_
_entity.id
_entity.type
_entity.pdbx_description
1 polymer ?
#
loop_
_entity_poly.entity_id
_entity_poly.type
_entity_poly.pdbx_seq_one_letter_code
_entity_poly.pdbx_strand_id
1 'polypeptide(L)'
;MNHDDLIQLRLVAGSYPAGSGKGCAMNAISYINGDTEITDFPDCSARPLAAFVQWCNDLLAGPGGFLSREDGAVALDLGWQTVGTAEVADTVIHAWVAELLDNPVWGVIRYAEDDAAQAISDIAKLHRQVASGDTPPVAAWGAAHRAAYAASRATKRMLNAAELYALRAAYQSTAPIDAEHLKTLDAVTGNALRAHSVVVGSTDCSHAVDLARCAIRSWRALAGLAGDVRYRVRLSA
;
A
#
# COMPACT_ATOMS: atom_id res chain seq x y z
N MET A 1 22.91 9.45 36.21
CA MET A 1 22.48 9.53 34.79
C MET A 1 21.00 9.87 34.87
N ASN A 2 20.62 11.10 34.52
CA ASN A 2 19.27 11.63 34.75
C ASN A 2 18.24 10.97 33.84
N HIS A 3 17.04 10.77 34.39
CA HIS A 3 15.90 10.09 33.77
C HIS A 3 14.97 11.02 32.97
N ASP A 4 15.39 12.26 32.69
CA ASP A 4 14.52 13.33 32.17
C ASP A 4 15.04 13.93 30.86
N ASP A 5 14.93 13.17 29.77
CA ASP A 5 14.70 13.72 28.42
C ASP A 5 14.19 12.59 27.52
N LEU A 6 13.11 11.93 27.96
CA LEU A 6 12.32 11.09 27.05
C LEU A 6 11.69 12.04 26.03
N ILE A 7 12.34 12.21 24.88
CA ILE A 7 11.74 12.89 23.73
C ILE A 7 10.49 12.09 23.36
N GLN A 8 9.32 12.60 23.76
CA GLN A 8 8.04 12.01 23.41
C GLN A 8 7.84 12.18 21.91
N LEU A 9 7.80 11.05 21.19
CA LEU A 9 7.49 11.05 19.76
C LEU A 9 6.09 11.63 19.53
N ARG A 10 6.01 12.71 18.76
CA ARG A 10 4.73 13.23 18.25
C ARG A 10 4.46 12.69 16.85
N LEU A 11 3.28 12.07 16.70
CA LEU A 11 2.84 11.56 15.42
C LEU A 11 2.37 12.68 14.50
N VAL A 12 2.87 12.68 13.28
CA VAL A 12 2.69 13.74 12.28
C VAL A 12 2.57 13.18 10.87
N ALA A 13 2.05 13.99 9.94
CA ALA A 13 2.07 13.68 8.50
C ALA A 13 3.48 13.80 7.93
N GLY A 14 3.82 12.91 7.00
CA GLY A 14 5.10 12.88 6.30
C GLY A 14 6.22 12.20 7.09
N SER A 15 7.42 12.26 6.50
CA SER A 15 8.62 11.60 7.02
C SER A 15 9.52 12.58 7.76
N TYR A 16 10.15 12.13 8.85
CA TYR A 16 11.03 12.96 9.66
C TYR A 16 12.33 12.23 10.02
N PRO A 17 13.48 12.95 10.05
CA PRO A 17 14.73 12.35 10.45
C PRO A 17 14.73 12.00 11.94
N ALA A 18 15.58 11.04 12.30
CA ALA A 18 15.83 10.64 13.69
C ALA A 18 16.23 11.84 14.56
N GLY A 19 15.78 11.85 15.81
CA GLY A 19 16.08 12.91 16.79
C GLY A 19 15.22 14.17 16.66
N SER A 20 14.32 14.26 15.67
CA SER A 20 13.41 15.40 15.52
C SER A 20 12.27 15.46 16.55
N GLY A 21 12.04 14.37 17.29
CA GLY A 21 10.88 14.18 18.17
C GLY A 21 9.55 14.06 17.43
N LYS A 22 9.59 13.89 16.11
CA LYS A 22 8.43 13.76 15.22
C LYS A 22 8.59 12.54 14.31
N GLY A 23 7.49 11.95 13.87
CA GLY A 23 7.48 10.89 12.87
C GLY A 23 6.08 10.39 12.56
N CYS A 24 5.91 9.68 11.45
CA CYS A 24 4.67 8.96 11.16
C CYS A 24 4.62 7.63 11.93
N ALA A 25 3.49 6.92 11.85
CA ALA A 25 3.36 5.58 12.43
C ALA A 25 4.45 4.61 11.95
N MET A 26 4.84 4.66 10.67
CA MET A 26 5.87 3.77 10.13
C MET A 26 7.27 4.09 10.66
N ASN A 27 7.58 5.37 10.95
CA ASN A 27 8.84 5.73 11.62
C ASN A 27 8.91 5.15 13.04
N ALA A 28 7.77 5.10 13.74
CA ALA A 28 7.69 4.45 15.05
C ALA A 28 7.94 2.94 14.94
N ILE A 29 7.36 2.28 13.93
CA ILE A 29 7.63 0.85 13.66
C ILE A 29 9.10 0.62 13.32
N SER A 30 9.69 1.45 12.45
CA SER A 30 11.11 1.40 12.07
C SER A 30 12.03 1.52 13.29
N TYR A 31 11.76 2.49 14.17
CA TYR A 31 12.50 2.67 15.42
C TYR A 31 12.40 1.45 16.34
N ILE A 32 11.20 0.91 16.52
CA ILE A 32 10.95 -0.25 17.40
C ILE A 32 11.57 -1.53 16.81
N ASN A 33 11.57 -1.68 15.49
CA ASN A 33 12.24 -2.78 14.80
C ASN A 33 13.77 -2.73 14.97
N GLY A 34 14.32 -1.54 15.23
CA GLY A 34 15.76 -1.33 15.35
C GLY A 34 16.43 -1.12 14.00
N ASP A 35 15.73 -0.56 13.02
CA ASP A 35 16.31 -0.22 11.72
C ASP A 35 17.50 0.74 11.90
N THR A 36 18.52 0.59 11.06
CA THR A 36 19.73 1.44 11.13
C THR A 36 19.41 2.90 10.81
N GLU A 37 18.47 3.11 9.88
CA GLU A 37 17.96 4.42 9.48
C GLU A 37 16.43 4.42 9.66
N ILE A 38 15.92 5.45 10.34
CA ILE A 38 14.48 5.60 10.54
C ILE A 38 13.82 5.96 9.21
N THR A 39 12.88 5.11 8.79
CA THR A 39 12.26 5.17 7.46
C THR A 39 10.74 4.99 7.53
N ASP A 40 10.04 5.34 6.46
CA ASP A 40 8.61 5.02 6.28
C ASP A 40 8.39 3.58 5.79
N PHE A 41 9.47 2.88 5.42
CA PHE A 41 9.45 1.51 4.91
C PHE A 41 10.32 0.60 5.77
N PRO A 42 9.87 0.26 7.00
CA PRO A 42 10.66 -0.57 7.91
C PRO A 42 11.03 -1.92 7.30
N ASP A 43 12.20 -2.45 7.63
CA ASP A 43 12.68 -3.74 7.08
C ASP A 43 11.75 -4.92 7.43
N CYS A 44 10.97 -4.81 8.51
CA CYS A 44 10.02 -5.83 8.93
C CYS A 44 8.63 -5.73 8.26
N SER A 45 8.38 -4.68 7.47
CA SER A 45 7.09 -4.41 6.83
C SER A 45 7.18 -4.51 5.31
N ALA A 46 6.18 -5.15 4.69
CA ALA A 46 6.03 -5.10 3.24
C ALA A 46 5.86 -3.64 2.79
N ARG A 47 6.76 -3.17 1.92
CA ARG A 47 6.75 -1.82 1.35
C ARG A 47 5.38 -1.36 0.83
N PRO A 48 4.61 -2.16 0.07
CA PRO A 48 3.29 -1.73 -0.37
C PRO A 48 2.32 -1.46 0.80
N LEU A 49 2.36 -2.28 1.85
CA LEU A 49 1.51 -2.07 3.03
C LEU A 49 1.93 -0.83 3.82
N ALA A 50 3.24 -0.62 3.97
CA ALA A 50 3.78 0.58 4.59
C ALA A 50 3.31 1.86 3.86
N ALA A 51 3.25 1.83 2.52
CA ALA A 51 2.71 2.94 1.72
C ALA A 51 1.22 3.21 2.01
N PHE A 52 0.40 2.17 2.16
CA PHE A 52 -1.00 2.32 2.57
C PHE A 52 -1.13 2.94 3.97
N VAL A 53 -0.30 2.51 4.93
CA VAL A 53 -0.31 3.07 6.29
C VAL A 53 0.15 4.53 6.28
N GLN A 54 1.21 4.86 5.54
CA GLN A 54 1.68 6.24 5.40
C GLN A 54 0.60 7.15 4.80
N TRP A 55 -0.06 6.71 3.73
CA TRP A 55 -1.18 7.43 3.14
C TRP A 55 -2.31 7.69 4.14
N CYS A 56 -2.67 6.68 4.95
CA CYS A 56 -3.67 6.86 6.01
C CYS A 56 -3.21 7.81 7.10
N ASN A 57 -1.96 7.67 7.57
CA ASN A 57 -1.36 8.53 8.59
C ASN A 57 -1.43 10.01 8.16
N ASP A 58 -1.09 10.30 6.90
CA ASP A 58 -1.05 11.66 6.39
C ASP A 58 -2.46 12.28 6.28
N LEU A 59 -3.45 11.49 5.89
CA LEU A 59 -4.86 11.94 5.89
C LEU A 59 -5.36 12.18 7.32
N LEU A 60 -5.07 11.27 8.24
CA LEU A 60 -5.47 11.34 9.65
C LEU A 60 -4.88 12.54 10.39
N ALA A 61 -3.68 13.01 10.02
CA ALA A 61 -3.06 14.19 10.61
C ALA A 61 -3.79 15.50 10.30
N GLY A 62 -4.61 15.50 9.23
CA GLY A 62 -5.37 16.67 8.77
C GLY A 62 -4.50 17.89 8.44
N PRO A 63 -5.11 19.08 8.30
CA PRO A 63 -4.42 20.30 7.88
C PRO A 63 -3.32 20.79 8.84
N GLY A 64 -3.42 20.44 10.12
CA GLY A 64 -2.42 20.80 11.14
C GLY A 64 -1.16 19.94 11.07
N GLY A 65 -1.20 18.81 10.36
CA GLY A 65 -0.07 17.90 10.20
C GLY A 65 0.28 17.10 11.45
N PHE A 66 -0.52 17.16 12.52
CA PHE A 66 -0.34 16.37 13.75
C PHE A 66 -1.54 15.44 13.93
N LEU A 67 -1.27 14.19 14.31
CA LEU A 67 -2.34 13.25 14.64
C LEU A 67 -2.87 13.55 16.04
N SER A 68 -4.20 13.44 16.22
CA SER A 68 -4.82 13.36 17.54
C SER A 68 -4.37 12.08 18.26
N ARG A 69 -4.71 11.94 19.55
CA ARG A 69 -4.40 10.70 20.29
C ARG A 69 -5.14 9.51 19.67
N GLU A 70 -6.39 9.72 19.32
CA GLU A 70 -7.28 8.72 18.73
C GLU A 70 -6.78 8.31 17.34
N ASP A 71 -6.49 9.28 16.48
CA ASP A 71 -5.98 9.02 15.13
C ASP A 71 -4.58 8.40 15.14
N GLY A 72 -3.74 8.84 16.07
CA GLY A 72 -2.42 8.26 16.30
C GLY A 72 -2.50 6.79 16.71
N ALA A 73 -3.47 6.42 17.55
CA ALA A 73 -3.71 5.04 17.91
C ALA A 73 -4.15 4.19 16.70
N VAL A 74 -4.99 4.74 15.82
CA VAL A 74 -5.40 4.06 14.58
C VAL A 74 -4.22 3.86 13.63
N ALA A 75 -3.41 4.91 13.41
CA ALA A 75 -2.25 4.82 12.52
C ALA A 75 -1.21 3.82 13.03
N LEU A 76 -0.93 3.81 14.34
CA LEU A 76 -0.03 2.84 14.96
C LEU A 76 -0.58 1.40 14.91
N ASP A 77 -1.88 1.21 15.13
CA ASP A 77 -2.53 -0.10 15.00
C ASP A 77 -2.37 -0.66 13.58
N LEU A 78 -2.60 0.17 12.55
CA LEU A 78 -2.35 -0.21 11.17
C LEU A 78 -0.87 -0.55 10.92
N GLY A 79 0.05 0.30 11.41
CA GLY A 79 1.49 0.08 11.31
C GLY A 79 1.92 -1.26 11.91
N TRP A 80 1.44 -1.58 13.11
CA TRP A 80 1.73 -2.86 13.78
C TRP A 80 1.26 -4.08 13.00
N GLN A 81 0.12 -4.00 12.32
CA GLN A 81 -0.37 -5.11 11.50
C GLN A 81 0.51 -5.40 10.28
N THR A 82 1.38 -4.46 9.88
CA THR A 82 2.36 -4.68 8.81
C THR A 82 3.62 -5.41 9.27
N VAL A 83 3.87 -5.53 10.58
CA VAL A 83 5.09 -6.19 11.08
C VAL A 83 5.09 -7.68 10.74
N GLY A 84 6.23 -8.16 10.24
CA GLY A 84 6.45 -9.55 9.81
C GLY A 84 5.92 -9.84 8.40
N THR A 85 5.66 -8.82 7.59
CA THR A 85 5.12 -9.00 6.23
C THR A 85 6.16 -8.82 5.12
N ALA A 86 7.38 -8.37 5.43
CA ALA A 86 8.41 -8.03 4.44
C ALA A 86 8.89 -9.22 3.59
N GLU A 87 9.10 -10.39 4.20
CA GLU A 87 9.67 -11.56 3.54
C GLU A 87 8.58 -12.57 3.19
N VAL A 88 7.99 -12.43 2.00
CA VAL A 88 7.00 -13.39 1.45
C VAL A 88 7.45 -13.94 0.10
N ALA A 89 6.91 -15.09 -0.27
CA ALA A 89 7.14 -15.66 -1.60
C ALA A 89 6.53 -14.78 -2.70
N ASP A 90 7.15 -14.77 -3.88
CA ASP A 90 6.65 -14.04 -5.07
C ASP A 90 5.19 -14.37 -5.41
N THR A 91 4.77 -15.63 -5.18
CA THR A 91 3.37 -16.06 -5.38
C THR A 91 2.37 -15.26 -4.53
N VAL A 92 2.76 -14.87 -3.32
CA VAL A 92 1.95 -14.00 -2.44
C VAL A 92 1.86 -12.60 -3.02
N ILE A 93 2.97 -12.06 -3.54
CA ILE A 93 3.01 -10.73 -4.17
C ILE A 93 2.10 -10.72 -5.40
N HIS A 94 2.20 -11.71 -6.27
CA HIS A 94 1.32 -11.85 -7.42
C HIS A 94 -0.15 -11.96 -7.02
N ALA A 95 -0.48 -12.80 -6.04
CA ALA A 95 -1.84 -12.92 -5.55
C ALA A 95 -2.37 -11.57 -5.01
N TRP A 96 -1.55 -10.86 -4.25
CA TRP A 96 -1.95 -9.58 -3.66
C TRP A 96 -2.10 -8.48 -4.72
N VAL A 97 -1.22 -8.43 -5.73
CA VAL A 97 -1.39 -7.52 -6.88
C VAL A 97 -2.68 -7.82 -7.62
N ALA A 98 -3.05 -9.10 -7.82
CA ALA A 98 -4.33 -9.43 -8.42
C ALA A 98 -5.52 -8.92 -7.60
N GLU A 99 -5.45 -9.00 -6.26
CA GLU A 99 -6.48 -8.43 -5.38
C GLU A 99 -6.50 -6.90 -5.42
N LEU A 100 -5.34 -6.24 -5.39
CA LEU A 100 -5.23 -4.79 -5.52
C LEU A 100 -5.85 -4.29 -6.83
N LEU A 101 -5.69 -5.06 -7.91
CA LEU A 101 -6.23 -4.73 -9.22
C LEU A 101 -7.73 -5.00 -9.31
N ASP A 102 -8.18 -6.20 -8.94
CA ASP A 102 -9.46 -6.77 -9.39
C ASP A 102 -10.38 -7.23 -8.26
N ASN A 103 -10.07 -6.90 -7.00
CA ASN A 103 -11.01 -7.13 -5.90
C ASN A 103 -12.19 -6.14 -5.98
N PRO A 104 -13.46 -6.59 -6.02
CA PRO A 104 -14.61 -5.71 -6.21
C PRO A 104 -14.94 -4.83 -4.99
N VAL A 105 -14.37 -5.11 -3.82
CA VAL A 105 -14.61 -4.37 -2.58
C VAL A 105 -13.62 -3.22 -2.43
N TRP A 106 -12.33 -3.47 -2.66
CA TRP A 106 -11.27 -2.52 -2.35
C TRP A 106 -10.24 -2.31 -3.48
N GLY A 107 -10.26 -3.14 -4.52
CA GLY A 107 -9.34 -3.02 -5.64
C GLY A 107 -9.68 -1.85 -6.55
N VAL A 108 -8.71 -1.47 -7.40
CA VAL A 108 -8.83 -0.32 -8.30
C VAL A 108 -9.79 -0.54 -9.48
N ILE A 109 -10.21 -1.79 -9.73
CA ILE A 109 -11.25 -2.14 -10.73
C ILE A 109 -12.54 -1.34 -10.54
N ARG A 110 -12.85 -0.93 -9.31
CA ARG A 110 -14.03 -0.13 -8.97
C ARG A 110 -14.04 1.26 -9.61
N TYR A 111 -12.91 1.70 -10.15
CA TYR A 111 -12.76 2.99 -10.82
C TYR A 111 -12.74 2.88 -12.34
N ALA A 112 -12.86 1.66 -12.87
CA ALA A 112 -12.79 1.39 -14.30
C ALA A 112 -14.10 0.79 -14.81
N GLU A 113 -14.45 1.17 -16.03
CA GLU A 113 -15.62 0.64 -16.74
C GLU A 113 -15.19 0.01 -18.09
N ASP A 114 -16.08 -0.80 -18.67
CA ASP A 114 -15.94 -1.36 -20.02
C ASP A 114 -14.54 -1.95 -20.33
N ASP A 115 -13.90 -1.46 -21.40
CA ASP A 115 -12.58 -1.90 -21.87
C ASP A 115 -11.49 -1.70 -20.81
N ALA A 116 -11.60 -0.66 -19.97
CA ALA A 116 -10.64 -0.41 -18.92
C ALA A 116 -10.76 -1.47 -17.81
N ALA A 117 -11.99 -1.80 -17.42
CA ALA A 117 -12.26 -2.86 -16.45
C ALA A 117 -11.75 -4.22 -16.97
N GLN A 118 -12.07 -4.55 -18.22
CA GLN A 118 -11.61 -5.80 -18.85
C GLN A 118 -10.08 -5.89 -18.87
N ALA A 119 -9.38 -4.81 -19.24
CA ALA A 119 -7.92 -4.81 -19.28
C ALA A 119 -7.28 -5.01 -17.89
N ILE A 120 -7.87 -4.44 -16.84
CA ILE A 120 -7.42 -4.64 -15.45
C ILE A 120 -7.64 -6.10 -15.04
N SER A 121 -8.84 -6.66 -15.28
CA SER A 121 -9.16 -8.04 -14.92
C SER A 121 -8.30 -9.06 -15.67
N ASP A 122 -7.96 -8.80 -16.94
CA ASP A 122 -7.08 -9.66 -17.74
C ASP A 122 -5.67 -9.72 -17.14
N ILE A 123 -5.12 -8.59 -16.71
CA ILE A 123 -3.81 -8.53 -16.04
C ILE A 123 -3.88 -9.22 -14.67
N ALA A 124 -4.92 -8.95 -13.88
CA ALA A 124 -5.11 -9.61 -12.59
C ALA A 124 -5.21 -11.14 -12.73
N LYS A 125 -5.85 -11.64 -13.79
CA LYS A 125 -5.91 -13.07 -14.10
C LYS A 125 -4.52 -13.67 -14.36
N LEU A 126 -3.65 -12.97 -15.09
CA LEU A 126 -2.25 -13.41 -15.30
C LEU A 126 -1.48 -13.47 -13.97
N HIS A 127 -1.68 -12.50 -13.08
CA HIS A 127 -1.11 -12.55 -11.73
C HIS A 127 -1.63 -13.74 -10.93
N ARG A 128 -2.94 -14.04 -10.96
CA ARG A 128 -3.50 -15.23 -10.27
C ARG A 128 -2.95 -16.55 -10.81
N GLN A 129 -2.68 -16.64 -12.12
CA GLN A 129 -2.02 -17.80 -12.72
C GLN A 129 -0.63 -17.99 -12.14
N VAL A 130 0.20 -16.93 -12.10
CA VAL A 130 1.53 -17.01 -11.49
C VAL A 130 1.46 -17.37 -10.01
N ALA A 131 0.53 -16.76 -9.26
CA ALA A 131 0.31 -17.10 -7.86
C ALA A 131 -0.06 -18.58 -7.64
N SER A 132 -0.70 -19.21 -8.63
CA SER A 132 -1.07 -20.64 -8.61
C SER A 132 0.07 -21.56 -9.07
N GLY A 133 1.23 -21.01 -9.46
CA GLY A 133 2.40 -21.76 -9.94
C GLY A 133 2.49 -21.89 -11.46
N ASP A 134 1.56 -21.29 -12.21
CA ASP A 134 1.62 -21.29 -13.68
C ASP A 134 2.67 -20.30 -14.19
N THR A 135 3.13 -20.50 -15.43
CA THR A 135 4.02 -19.56 -16.12
C THR A 135 3.35 -19.06 -17.40
N PRO A 136 2.51 -18.01 -17.33
CA PRO A 136 1.86 -17.46 -18.51
C PRO A 136 2.91 -16.99 -19.53
N PRO A 137 2.68 -17.19 -20.84
CA PRO A 137 3.66 -16.84 -21.85
C PRO A 137 3.88 -15.33 -21.89
N VAL A 138 5.13 -14.90 -22.17
CA VAL A 138 5.50 -13.47 -22.31
C VAL A 138 4.59 -12.73 -23.30
N ALA A 139 4.13 -13.42 -24.36
CA ALA A 139 3.20 -12.85 -25.33
C ALA A 139 1.84 -12.45 -24.71
N ALA A 140 1.35 -13.18 -23.71
CA ALA A 140 0.11 -12.86 -23.00
C ALA A 140 0.28 -11.60 -22.15
N TRP A 141 1.38 -11.50 -21.39
CA TRP A 141 1.74 -10.29 -20.65
C TRP A 141 1.87 -9.07 -21.56
N GLY A 142 2.57 -9.22 -22.69
CA GLY A 142 2.73 -8.15 -23.67
C GLY A 142 1.40 -7.74 -24.33
N ALA A 143 0.48 -8.67 -24.57
CA ALA A 143 -0.85 -8.36 -25.11
C ALA A 143 -1.69 -7.60 -24.09
N ALA A 144 -1.75 -8.08 -22.84
CA ALA A 144 -2.50 -7.43 -21.76
C ALA A 144 -1.95 -6.02 -21.45
N HIS A 145 -0.62 -5.86 -21.42
CA HIS A 145 0.04 -4.56 -21.29
C HIS A 145 -0.43 -3.57 -22.36
N ARG A 146 -0.38 -3.98 -23.64
CA ARG A 146 -0.78 -3.11 -24.76
C ARG A 146 -2.26 -2.73 -24.69
N ALA A 147 -3.12 -3.67 -24.29
CA ALA A 147 -4.56 -3.41 -24.12
C ALA A 147 -4.79 -2.36 -23.01
N ALA A 148 -4.24 -2.56 -21.83
CA ALA A 148 -4.34 -1.62 -20.71
C ALA A 148 -3.72 -0.25 -21.04
N TYR A 149 -2.60 -0.22 -21.76
CA TYR A 149 -1.99 1.04 -22.20
C TYR A 149 -2.86 1.77 -23.23
N ALA A 150 -3.47 1.06 -24.18
CA ALA A 150 -4.40 1.64 -25.14
C ALA A 150 -5.66 2.21 -24.45
N ALA A 151 -6.24 1.47 -23.50
CA ALA A 151 -7.34 1.95 -22.67
C ALA A 151 -6.94 3.21 -21.89
N SER A 152 -5.74 3.24 -21.30
CA SER A 152 -5.21 4.39 -20.56
C SER A 152 -5.13 5.65 -21.43
N ARG A 153 -4.77 5.50 -22.71
CA ARG A 153 -4.76 6.59 -23.68
C ARG A 153 -6.16 7.09 -24.03
N ALA A 154 -7.16 6.20 -24.08
CA ALA A 154 -8.56 6.58 -24.29
C ALA A 154 -9.13 7.31 -23.06
N THR A 155 -8.99 6.75 -21.86
CA THR A 155 -9.38 7.35 -20.58
C THR A 155 -8.79 8.74 -20.39
N LYS A 156 -7.51 8.94 -20.72
CA LYS A 156 -6.87 10.27 -20.64
C LYS A 156 -7.62 11.33 -21.45
N ARG A 157 -8.24 10.96 -22.58
CA ARG A 157 -9.04 11.89 -23.41
C ARG A 157 -10.38 12.24 -22.75
N MET A 158 -10.90 11.33 -21.93
CA MET A 158 -12.13 11.50 -21.16
C MET A 158 -11.93 12.19 -19.80
N LEU A 159 -10.68 12.46 -19.41
CA LEU A 159 -10.30 13.14 -18.16
C LEU A 159 -10.73 12.43 -16.86
N ASN A 160 -10.92 11.11 -16.89
CA ASN A 160 -11.15 10.31 -15.67
C ASN A 160 -9.81 9.95 -15.00
N ALA A 161 -9.43 10.72 -13.96
CA ALA A 161 -8.13 10.57 -13.30
C ALA A 161 -8.00 9.28 -12.48
N ALA A 162 -9.07 8.83 -11.81
CA ALA A 162 -9.03 7.62 -10.99
C ALA A 162 -8.84 6.37 -11.87
N GLU A 163 -9.62 6.26 -12.94
CA GLU A 163 -9.49 5.19 -13.94
C GLU A 163 -8.10 5.21 -14.59
N LEU A 164 -7.58 6.40 -14.92
CA LEU A 164 -6.24 6.54 -15.49
C LEU A 164 -5.17 5.94 -14.58
N TYR A 165 -5.25 6.20 -13.26
CA TYR A 165 -4.32 5.65 -12.29
C TYR A 165 -4.53 4.15 -12.06
N ALA A 166 -5.78 3.66 -12.08
CA ALA A 166 -6.09 2.23 -12.02
C ALA A 166 -5.42 1.46 -13.17
N LEU A 167 -5.57 1.97 -14.41
CA LEU A 167 -4.93 1.39 -15.60
C LEU A 167 -3.40 1.45 -15.53
N ARG A 168 -2.83 2.53 -14.95
CA ARG A 168 -1.38 2.63 -14.73
C ARG A 168 -0.86 1.59 -13.76
N ALA A 169 -1.56 1.37 -12.65
CA ALA A 169 -1.22 0.29 -11.73
C ALA A 169 -1.21 -1.06 -12.46
N ALA A 170 -2.24 -1.33 -13.26
CA ALA A 170 -2.36 -2.57 -14.03
C ALA A 170 -1.23 -2.74 -15.05
N TYR A 171 -1.04 -1.82 -16.01
CA TYR A 171 -0.01 -2.07 -17.04
C TYR A 171 1.42 -2.03 -16.48
N GLN A 172 1.68 -1.30 -15.39
CA GLN A 172 3.02 -1.33 -14.75
C GLN A 172 3.30 -2.65 -14.05
N SER A 173 2.27 -3.32 -13.53
CA SER A 173 2.41 -4.65 -12.91
C SER A 173 2.85 -5.75 -13.88
N THR A 174 2.74 -5.49 -15.20
CA THR A 174 3.19 -6.42 -16.26
C THR A 174 4.68 -6.31 -16.59
N ALA A 175 5.40 -5.36 -15.98
CA ALA A 175 6.83 -5.22 -16.20
C ALA A 175 7.56 -6.51 -15.77
N PRO A 176 8.61 -6.95 -16.49
CA PRO A 176 9.36 -8.14 -16.13
C PRO A 176 9.85 -8.04 -14.69
N ILE A 177 9.65 -9.11 -13.92
CA ILE A 177 10.23 -9.26 -12.60
C ILE A 177 11.71 -9.57 -12.78
N ASP A 178 12.53 -8.52 -12.87
CA ASP A 178 13.97 -8.62 -12.71
C ASP A 178 14.40 -8.03 -11.35
N ALA A 179 15.69 -7.76 -11.16
CA ALA A 179 16.25 -7.19 -9.93
C ALA A 179 15.61 -5.86 -9.48
N GLU A 180 14.71 -5.26 -10.29
CA GLU A 180 13.91 -4.09 -9.93
C GLU A 180 12.51 -4.41 -9.36
N HIS A 181 12.25 -5.66 -8.93
CA HIS A 181 10.97 -6.11 -8.37
C HIS A 181 10.33 -5.11 -7.39
N LEU A 182 11.13 -4.55 -6.46
CA LEU A 182 10.66 -3.57 -5.48
C LEU A 182 10.22 -2.24 -6.11
N LYS A 183 10.92 -1.74 -7.15
CA LYS A 183 10.55 -0.50 -7.84
C LYS A 183 9.25 -0.65 -8.62
N THR A 184 9.06 -1.80 -9.26
CA THR A 184 7.82 -2.11 -9.98
C THR A 184 6.65 -2.16 -9.01
N LEU A 185 6.79 -2.86 -7.88
CA LEU A 185 5.73 -2.94 -6.87
C LEU A 185 5.42 -1.58 -6.23
N ASP A 186 6.43 -0.76 -5.97
CA ASP A 186 6.26 0.62 -5.49
C ASP A 186 5.48 1.48 -6.51
N ALA A 187 5.77 1.33 -7.81
CA ALA A 187 5.06 2.05 -8.86
C ALA A 187 3.58 1.60 -8.99
N VAL A 188 3.33 0.29 -8.93
CA VAL A 188 1.97 -0.29 -8.95
C VAL A 188 1.17 0.23 -7.77
N THR A 189 1.73 0.13 -6.56
CA THR A 189 1.08 0.57 -5.32
C THR A 189 0.86 2.08 -5.32
N GLY A 190 1.85 2.86 -5.74
CA GLY A 190 1.73 4.31 -5.82
C GLY A 190 0.64 4.77 -6.79
N ASN A 191 0.44 4.08 -7.92
CA ASN A 191 -0.68 4.38 -8.82
C ASN A 191 -2.02 3.95 -8.22
N ALA A 192 -2.10 2.80 -7.56
CA ALA A 192 -3.34 2.38 -6.90
C ALA A 192 -3.76 3.36 -5.79
N LEU A 193 -2.82 3.80 -4.95
CA LEU A 193 -3.06 4.82 -3.93
C LEU A 193 -3.51 6.16 -4.54
N ARG A 194 -2.97 6.55 -5.71
CA ARG A 194 -3.46 7.75 -6.42
C ARG A 194 -4.87 7.57 -6.95
N ALA A 195 -5.23 6.39 -7.46
CA ALA A 195 -6.59 6.11 -7.89
C ALA A 195 -7.57 6.24 -6.71
N HIS A 196 -7.24 5.65 -5.55
CA HIS A 196 -8.01 5.82 -4.32
C HIS A 196 -8.07 7.28 -3.88
N SER A 197 -6.95 7.98 -3.85
CA SER A 197 -6.86 9.38 -3.39
C SER A 197 -7.72 10.34 -4.22
N VAL A 198 -7.84 10.12 -5.53
CA VAL A 198 -8.70 10.93 -6.41
C VAL A 198 -10.16 10.83 -6.00
N VAL A 199 -10.62 9.66 -5.54
CA VAL A 199 -12.02 9.42 -5.17
C VAL A 199 -12.29 9.78 -3.71
N VAL A 200 -11.39 9.40 -2.80
CA VAL A 200 -11.50 9.67 -1.35
C VAL A 200 -11.41 11.18 -1.06
N GLY A 201 -10.62 11.92 -1.84
CA GLY A 201 -10.29 13.31 -1.54
C GLY A 201 -9.44 13.44 -0.27
N SER A 202 -9.26 14.66 0.24
CA SER A 202 -8.40 14.94 1.39
C SER A 202 -9.10 14.83 2.75
N THR A 203 -10.39 14.49 2.79
CA THR A 203 -11.21 14.61 4.02
C THR A 203 -11.82 13.29 4.50
N ASP A 204 -11.93 12.26 3.66
CA ASP A 204 -12.51 10.97 4.06
C ASP A 204 -11.45 10.00 4.60
N CYS A 205 -11.00 10.29 5.82
CA CYS A 205 -10.01 9.46 6.52
C CYS A 205 -10.55 8.06 6.84
N SER A 206 -11.87 7.91 7.00
CA SER A 206 -12.51 6.63 7.31
C SER A 206 -12.33 5.62 6.18
N HIS A 207 -12.54 6.07 4.93
CA HIS A 207 -12.35 5.24 3.76
C HIS A 207 -10.89 4.83 3.55
N ALA A 208 -9.95 5.75 3.80
CA ALA A 208 -8.52 5.44 3.72
C ALA A 208 -8.12 4.35 4.72
N VAL A 209 -8.54 4.47 5.98
CA VAL A 209 -8.30 3.47 7.02
C VAL A 209 -8.87 2.10 6.62
N ASP A 210 -10.09 2.06 6.08
CA ASP A 210 -10.71 0.81 5.66
C ASP A 210 -10.01 0.17 4.46
N LEU A 211 -9.52 0.96 3.50
CA LEU A 211 -8.68 0.48 2.40
C LEU A 211 -7.36 -0.11 2.90
N ALA A 212 -6.65 0.58 3.80
CA ALA A 212 -5.41 0.04 4.39
C ALA A 212 -5.67 -1.26 5.15
N ARG A 213 -6.76 -1.34 5.92
CA ARG A 213 -7.18 -2.58 6.59
C ARG A 213 -7.43 -3.71 5.60
N CYS A 214 -8.12 -3.45 4.48
CA CYS A 214 -8.35 -4.44 3.44
C CYS A 214 -7.04 -4.92 2.80
N ALA A 215 -6.15 -3.99 2.43
CA ALA A 215 -4.85 -4.28 1.86
C ALA A 215 -3.99 -5.17 2.79
N ILE A 216 -3.90 -4.80 4.08
CA ILE A 216 -3.14 -5.54 5.10
C ILE A 216 -3.75 -6.92 5.34
N ARG A 217 -5.08 -7.01 5.55
CA ARG A 217 -5.74 -8.31 5.77
C ARG A 217 -5.57 -9.25 4.58
N SER A 218 -5.70 -8.73 3.36
CA SER A 218 -5.50 -9.50 2.13
C SER A 218 -4.09 -10.08 2.09
N TRP A 219 -3.06 -9.25 2.29
CA TRP A 219 -1.67 -9.70 2.29
C TRP A 219 -1.41 -10.77 3.34
N ARG A 220 -1.83 -10.53 4.59
CA ARG A 220 -1.64 -11.46 5.69
C ARG A 220 -2.35 -12.79 5.44
N ALA A 221 -3.56 -12.76 4.89
CA ALA A 221 -4.30 -13.97 4.55
C ALA A 221 -3.58 -14.79 3.47
N LEU A 222 -3.13 -14.13 2.39
CA LEU A 222 -2.38 -14.76 1.30
C LEU A 222 -1.03 -15.32 1.75
N ALA A 223 -0.37 -14.65 2.71
CA ALA A 223 0.89 -15.08 3.30
C ALA A 223 0.74 -16.15 4.40
N GLY A 224 -0.49 -16.53 4.79
CA GLY A 224 -0.72 -17.46 5.90
C GLY A 224 -0.37 -16.90 7.28
N LEU A 225 -0.29 -15.58 7.43
CA LEU A 225 0.09 -14.87 8.67
C LEU A 225 -1.10 -14.65 9.63
N ALA A 226 -2.04 -15.60 9.67
CA ALA A 226 -3.26 -15.49 10.47
C ALA A 226 -2.94 -15.54 11.97
N GLY A 227 -2.94 -14.38 12.62
CA GLY A 227 -2.69 -14.21 14.06
C GLY A 227 -2.75 -12.73 14.46
N ASP A 228 -3.27 -12.45 15.66
CA ASP A 228 -3.38 -11.10 16.22
C ASP A 228 -1.99 -10.63 16.68
N VAL A 229 -1.43 -9.59 16.07
CA VAL A 229 -0.16 -8.97 16.50
C VAL A 229 -0.43 -8.07 17.71
N ARG A 230 -0.88 -8.65 18.82
CA ARG A 230 -1.05 -7.89 20.08
C ARG A 230 0.25 -7.85 20.86
N TYR A 231 1.10 -6.87 20.55
CA TYR A 231 2.08 -6.43 21.53
C TYR A 231 1.43 -5.36 22.43
N ARG A 232 1.38 -5.62 23.73
CA ARG A 232 0.93 -4.66 24.75
C ARG A 232 1.95 -3.53 24.86
N VAL A 233 1.83 -2.50 24.06
CA VAL A 233 2.53 -1.24 24.35
C VAL A 233 1.78 -0.56 25.48
N ARG A 234 2.39 -0.53 26.69
CA ARG A 234 1.92 0.35 27.76
C ARG A 234 2.25 1.78 27.36
N LEU A 235 1.29 2.47 26.76
CA LEU A 235 1.32 3.93 26.70
C LEU A 235 1.04 4.43 28.11
N SER A 236 2.07 4.90 28.81
CA SER A 236 1.89 5.69 30.03
C SER A 236 1.15 6.97 29.68
N ALA A 237 0.06 7.23 30.41
CA ALA A 237 -0.78 8.42 30.30
C ALA A 237 0.00 9.71 30.60
#